data_AF-A0A497NDD6-F1
#
_entry.id   AF-A0A497NDD6-F1
#
_cell.length_a   1.000
_cell.length_b   1.000
_cell.length_c   1.000
_cell.angle_alpha   90.00
_cell.angle_beta   90.00
_cell.angle_gamma   90.00
#
_symmetry.space_group_name_H-M   'P 1'
#
loop_
_entity.id
_entity.type
_entity.pdbx_description
1 polymer ?
#
loop_
_entity_poly.entity_id
_entity_poly.type
_entity_poly.pdbx_seq_one_letter_code
_entity_poly.pdbx_strand_id
1 'polypeptide(L)'
;GVELAFSNGWRYGAPISPGPITMNDLWNIIPTNPPITLCELTGAELWEMMEENFEHTFSRNPYQQMGGYVKRCRGVNIYFKVENPKGKRIHDFFVAGQRLQRSKTYKACFVTEQGVPLRYGRNRQVLDVRAITALQRYLAKYDTVSVEAARTIVAV
;
A
#
# COMPACT_ATOMS: atom_id res chain seq x y z
N GLY A 1 -12.09 -11.36 -5.34
CA GLY A 1 -10.79 -10.73 -5.02
C GLY A 1 -11.01 -9.39 -4.34
N VAL A 2 -9.97 -8.75 -3.85
CA VAL A 2 -10.03 -7.35 -3.36
C VAL A 2 -9.63 -6.38 -4.46
N GLU A 3 -10.06 -5.12 -4.36
CA GLU A 3 -9.73 -4.06 -5.32
C GLU A 3 -8.39 -3.41 -5.01
N LEU A 4 -8.05 -3.34 -3.71
CA LEU A 4 -6.93 -2.56 -3.20
C LEU A 4 -6.02 -3.43 -2.34
N ALA A 5 -4.71 -3.14 -2.36
CA ALA A 5 -3.75 -3.71 -1.42
C ALA A 5 -2.85 -2.62 -0.84
N PHE A 6 -2.62 -2.64 0.47
CA PHE A 6 -1.76 -1.69 1.17
C PHE A 6 -0.69 -2.38 2.02
N SER A 7 0.54 -1.90 1.93
CA SER A 7 1.59 -2.16 2.92
C SER A 7 2.28 -0.86 3.30
N ASN A 8 3.03 -0.88 4.39
CA ASN A 8 3.85 0.28 4.73
C ASN A 8 5.00 0.47 3.74
N GLY A 9 5.50 1.70 3.61
CA GLY A 9 6.70 2.04 2.86
C GLY A 9 7.96 1.81 3.69
N TRP A 10 8.24 0.56 4.08
CA TRP A 10 9.44 0.21 4.85
C TRP A 10 10.73 0.48 4.04
N ARG A 11 11.84 0.67 4.76
CA ARG A 11 13.17 0.96 4.18
C ARG A 11 14.11 -0.25 4.15
N TYR A 12 13.70 -1.36 4.75
CA TYR A 12 14.44 -2.62 4.68
C TYR A 12 14.01 -3.43 3.45
N GLY A 13 14.81 -4.45 3.14
CA GLY A 13 14.63 -5.33 2.00
C GLY A 13 15.72 -5.13 0.95
N ALA A 14 15.96 -6.16 0.16
CA ALA A 14 16.94 -6.16 -0.91
C ALA A 14 16.24 -6.28 -2.27
N PRO A 15 16.77 -5.64 -3.34
CA PRO A 15 16.32 -5.93 -4.69
C PRO A 15 16.65 -7.38 -5.05
N ILE A 16 15.76 -8.02 -5.81
CA ILE A 16 15.95 -9.37 -6.31
C ILE A 16 16.40 -9.26 -7.78
N SER A 17 17.62 -9.69 -8.07
CA SER A 17 18.14 -9.76 -9.44
C SER A 17 17.35 -10.80 -10.26
N PRO A 18 17.28 -10.65 -11.60
CA PRO A 18 16.69 -11.68 -12.46
C PRO A 18 17.33 -13.05 -12.19
N GLY A 19 16.50 -14.05 -11.88
CA GLY A 19 16.94 -15.38 -11.50
C GLY A 19 15.98 -16.08 -10.54
N PRO A 20 16.41 -17.19 -9.93
CA PRO A 20 15.59 -17.93 -8.96
C PRO A 20 15.23 -17.08 -7.74
N ILE A 21 13.96 -17.10 -7.36
CA ILE A 21 13.49 -16.49 -6.10
C ILE A 21 13.59 -17.54 -4.99
N THR A 22 14.32 -17.21 -3.94
CA THR A 22 14.58 -18.09 -2.80
C THR A 22 13.71 -17.72 -1.59
N MET A 23 13.66 -18.62 -0.60
CA MET A 23 13.00 -18.32 0.68
C MET A 23 13.59 -17.09 1.38
N ASN A 24 14.91 -16.88 1.25
CA ASN A 24 15.59 -15.71 1.81
C ASN A 24 15.04 -14.40 1.23
N ASP A 25 14.68 -14.39 -0.06
CA ASP A 25 14.11 -13.20 -0.70
C ASP A 25 12.73 -12.84 -0.12
N LEU A 26 11.89 -13.84 0.17
CA LEU A 26 10.58 -13.63 0.79
C LEU A 26 10.72 -13.03 2.19
N TRP A 27 11.65 -13.53 3.00
CA TRP A 27 11.91 -12.98 4.34
C TRP A 27 12.54 -11.59 4.29
N ASN A 28 13.32 -11.27 3.26
CA ASN A 28 13.80 -9.91 3.03
C ASN A 28 12.67 -8.93 2.66
N ILE A 29 11.63 -9.38 1.99
CA ILE A 29 10.47 -8.54 1.64
C ILE A 29 9.64 -8.20 2.89
N ILE A 30 9.33 -9.18 3.73
CA ILE A 30 8.42 -8.99 4.87
C ILE A 30 8.76 -9.89 6.08
N PRO A 31 9.83 -9.56 6.84
CA PRO A 31 10.40 -10.44 7.86
C PRO A 31 9.47 -10.70 9.04
N THR A 32 8.53 -9.79 9.32
CA THR A 32 7.57 -9.93 10.41
C THR A 32 6.45 -10.94 10.12
N ASN A 33 6.34 -11.39 8.86
CA ASN A 33 5.35 -12.35 8.38
C ASN A 33 3.94 -12.13 8.97
N PRO A 34 3.35 -10.92 8.88
CA PRO A 34 2.06 -10.65 9.49
C PRO A 34 0.93 -11.44 8.79
N PRO A 35 -0.20 -11.67 9.47
CA PRO A 35 -1.39 -12.15 8.79
C PRO A 35 -1.88 -11.11 7.77
N ILE A 36 -2.56 -11.57 6.73
CA ILE A 36 -3.26 -10.69 5.78
C ILE A 36 -4.60 -10.31 6.39
N THR A 37 -4.91 -9.02 6.40
CA THR A 37 -6.19 -8.50 6.90
C THR A 37 -6.98 -7.89 5.76
N LEU A 38 -8.29 -8.14 5.73
CA LEU A 38 -9.24 -7.49 4.84
C LEU A 38 -9.94 -6.35 5.58
N CYS A 39 -10.32 -5.30 4.87
CA CYS A 39 -11.23 -4.28 5.36
C CYS A 39 -12.01 -3.62 4.21
N GLU A 40 -12.99 -2.83 4.59
CA GLU A 40 -13.75 -1.96 3.68
C GLU A 40 -13.40 -0.51 3.97
N LEU A 41 -13.07 0.26 2.94
CA LEU A 41 -12.71 1.68 3.02
C LEU A 41 -13.63 2.49 2.12
N THR A 42 -14.18 3.58 2.63
CA THR A 42 -14.85 4.59 1.79
C THR A 42 -13.83 5.38 0.98
N GLY A 43 -14.26 5.98 -0.13
CA GLY A 43 -13.39 6.88 -0.89
C GLY A 43 -12.97 8.13 -0.12
N ALA A 44 -13.78 8.59 0.84
CA ALA A 44 -13.39 9.65 1.76
C ALA A 44 -12.19 9.22 2.63
N GLU A 45 -12.28 8.05 3.28
CA GLU A 45 -11.21 7.49 4.11
C GLU A 45 -9.93 7.22 3.28
N LEU A 46 -10.06 6.71 2.05
CA LEU A 46 -8.91 6.51 1.17
C LEU A 46 -8.16 7.80 0.91
N TRP A 47 -8.87 8.88 0.61
CA TRP A 47 -8.25 10.17 0.38
C TRP A 47 -7.56 10.71 1.63
N GLU A 48 -8.25 10.69 2.76
CA GLU A 48 -7.71 11.19 4.03
C GLU A 48 -6.48 10.40 4.47
N MET A 49 -6.55 9.07 4.39
CA MET A 49 -5.43 8.18 4.71
C MET A 49 -4.20 8.47 3.83
N MET A 50 -4.41 8.75 2.54
CA MET A 50 -3.32 9.06 1.63
C MET A 50 -2.76 10.47 1.83
N GLU A 51 -3.60 11.48 2.04
CA GLU A 51 -3.14 12.83 2.44
C GLU A 51 -2.32 12.81 3.72
N GLU A 52 -2.78 12.07 4.73
CA GLU A 52 -2.05 11.92 5.98
C GLU A 52 -0.71 11.22 5.78
N ASN A 53 -0.66 10.17 4.96
CA ASN A 53 0.59 9.51 4.64
C ASN A 53 1.56 10.43 3.89
N PHE A 54 1.07 11.27 2.97
CA PHE A 54 1.90 12.27 2.32
C PHE A 54 2.42 13.29 3.33
N GLU A 55 1.61 13.71 4.30
CA GLU A 55 2.07 14.64 5.33
C GLU A 55 3.15 14.02 6.24
N HIS A 56 2.97 12.78 6.68
CA HIS A 56 3.99 12.07 7.46
C HIS A 56 5.31 11.85 6.69
N THR A 57 5.27 11.91 5.36
CA THR A 57 6.45 11.74 4.50
C THR A 57 7.08 13.07 4.10
N PHE A 58 6.26 14.07 3.78
CA PHE A 58 6.67 15.30 3.10
C PHE A 58 6.29 16.57 3.87
N SER A 59 5.94 16.46 5.16
CA SER A 59 5.72 17.64 6.00
C SER A 59 6.90 18.60 5.90
N ARG A 60 6.60 19.89 5.80
CA ARG A 60 7.61 20.96 5.83
C ARG A 60 8.25 21.11 7.21
N ASN A 61 7.52 20.73 8.26
CA ASN A 61 8.06 20.65 9.61
C ASN A 61 8.67 19.25 9.83
N PRO A 62 9.99 19.12 10.01
CA PRO A 62 10.64 17.82 10.22
C PRO A 62 10.14 17.10 11.47
N TYR A 63 9.67 17.82 12.50
CA TYR A 63 9.10 17.21 13.72
C TYR A 63 7.77 16.50 13.49
N GLN A 64 7.13 16.69 12.33
CA GLN A 64 5.90 16.02 11.94
C GLN A 64 6.15 14.85 10.96
N GLN A 65 7.41 14.63 10.55
CA GLN A 65 7.76 13.50 9.70
C GLN A 65 7.94 12.23 10.54
N MET A 66 7.49 11.08 10.03
CA MET A 66 7.57 9.80 10.75
C MET A 66 8.68 8.86 10.22
N GLY A 67 9.58 9.35 9.37
CA GLY A 67 10.77 8.61 8.93
C GLY A 67 10.54 7.43 7.97
N GLY A 68 9.33 7.27 7.43
CA GLY A 68 8.99 6.25 6.42
C GLY A 68 9.04 6.75 4.98
N TYR A 69 8.67 5.89 4.02
CA TYR A 69 8.27 6.31 2.67
C TYR A 69 6.75 6.37 2.55
N VAL A 70 6.26 6.88 1.42
CA VAL A 70 4.87 6.71 1.01
C VAL A 70 4.53 5.22 1.02
N LYS A 71 3.35 4.90 1.54
CA LYS A 71 2.84 3.53 1.65
C LYS A 71 2.79 2.90 0.26
N ARG A 72 3.06 1.60 0.19
CA ARG A 72 2.98 0.87 -1.08
C ARG A 72 1.52 0.48 -1.30
N CYS A 73 1.02 0.78 -2.50
CA CYS A 73 -0.37 0.56 -2.87
C CYS A 73 -0.47 -0.21 -4.19
N ARG A 74 -1.51 -1.03 -4.33
CA ARG A 74 -1.94 -1.67 -5.57
C ARG A 74 -3.42 -1.33 -5.79
N GLY A 75 -3.81 -1.15 -7.05
CA GLY A 75 -5.20 -0.86 -7.44
C GLY A 75 -5.55 0.63 -7.45
N VAL A 76 -4.58 1.51 -7.19
CA VAL A 76 -4.75 2.97 -7.20
C VAL A 76 -3.76 3.65 -8.14
N ASN A 77 -4.15 4.83 -8.62
CA ASN A 77 -3.24 5.80 -9.24
C ASN A 77 -3.50 7.16 -8.58
N ILE A 78 -2.49 7.72 -7.94
CA ILE A 78 -2.57 9.00 -7.22
C ILE A 78 -1.55 9.96 -7.81
N TYR A 79 -2.06 11.06 -8.35
CA TYR A 79 -1.26 12.18 -8.83
C TYR A 79 -1.27 13.24 -7.75
N PHE A 80 -0.10 13.67 -7.29
CA PHE A 80 0.02 14.56 -6.14
C PHE A 80 1.13 15.59 -6.33
N LYS A 81 1.00 16.71 -5.63
CA LYS A 81 1.94 17.83 -5.60
C LYS A 81 2.60 17.91 -4.23
N VAL A 82 3.92 17.73 -4.18
CA VAL A 82 4.69 17.65 -2.93
C VAL A 82 4.80 19.03 -2.27
N GLU A 83 4.74 20.09 -3.03
CA GLU A 83 4.83 21.47 -2.57
C GLU A 83 3.53 21.97 -1.94
N ASN A 84 2.40 21.33 -2.21
CA ASN A 84 1.10 21.79 -1.72
C ASN A 84 0.97 21.68 -0.19
N PRO A 85 0.14 22.53 0.44
CA PRO A 85 -0.14 22.46 1.87
C PRO A 85 -0.71 21.10 2.30
N LYS A 86 -0.54 20.76 3.58
CA LYS A 86 -1.17 19.61 4.23
C LYS A 86 -2.64 19.49 3.86
N GLY A 87 -3.07 18.29 3.43
CA GLY A 87 -4.45 18.00 3.07
C GLY A 87 -4.87 18.48 1.67
N LYS A 88 -3.96 19.05 0.90
CA LYS A 88 -4.20 19.53 -0.48
C LYS A 88 -3.17 19.00 -1.47
N ARG A 89 -2.48 17.91 -1.14
CA ARG A 89 -1.40 17.35 -1.97
C ARG A 89 -1.97 16.53 -3.13
N ILE A 90 -3.08 15.82 -2.93
CA ILE A 90 -3.69 15.00 -3.97
C ILE A 90 -4.37 15.88 -5.02
N HIS A 91 -3.94 15.71 -6.28
CA HIS A 91 -4.56 16.33 -7.46
C HIS A 91 -5.63 15.41 -8.04
N ASP A 92 -5.24 14.18 -8.40
CA ASP A 92 -6.14 13.14 -8.89
C ASP A 92 -5.93 11.83 -8.14
N PHE A 93 -7.02 11.10 -7.94
CA PHE A 93 -7.02 9.79 -7.30
C PHE A 93 -7.95 8.90 -8.09
N PHE A 94 -7.42 7.79 -8.62
CA PHE A 94 -8.16 6.74 -9.29
C PHE A 94 -8.07 5.42 -8.52
N VAL A 95 -9.15 4.64 -8.58
CA VAL A 95 -9.23 3.25 -8.11
C VAL A 95 -9.70 2.39 -9.28
N ALA A 96 -8.93 1.35 -9.61
CA ALA A 96 -9.20 0.45 -10.73
C ALA A 96 -9.49 1.20 -12.07
N GLY A 97 -8.74 2.27 -12.34
CA GLY A 97 -8.88 3.08 -13.56
C GLY A 97 -10.04 4.08 -13.56
N GLN A 98 -10.88 4.11 -12.52
CA GLN A 98 -11.98 5.06 -12.37
C GLN A 98 -11.64 6.13 -11.34
N ARG A 99 -12.09 7.37 -11.56
CA ARG A 99 -11.87 8.46 -10.59
C ARG A 99 -12.52 8.09 -9.25
N LEU A 100 -11.79 8.32 -8.16
CA LEU A 100 -12.23 7.98 -6.82
C LEU A 100 -13.55 8.68 -6.49
N GLN A 101 -14.57 7.89 -6.21
CA GLN A 101 -15.84 8.38 -5.68
C GLN A 101 -15.79 8.34 -4.16
N ARG A 102 -15.96 9.49 -3.50
CA ARG A 102 -15.84 9.62 -2.04
C ARG A 102 -16.87 8.81 -1.26
N SER A 103 -18.08 8.70 -1.79
CA SER A 103 -19.21 7.97 -1.17
C SER A 103 -19.15 6.46 -1.38
N LYS A 104 -18.38 5.96 -2.35
CA LYS A 104 -18.28 4.53 -2.66
C LYS A 104 -17.41 3.83 -1.61
N THR A 105 -17.74 2.57 -1.31
CA THR A 105 -16.93 1.67 -0.48
C THR A 105 -16.12 0.73 -1.38
N TYR A 106 -14.87 0.50 -1.01
CA TYR A 106 -13.90 -0.34 -1.72
C TYR A 106 -13.36 -1.41 -0.78
N LYS A 107 -13.11 -2.61 -1.31
CA LYS A 107 -12.51 -3.70 -0.54
C LYS A 107 -10.99 -3.68 -0.65
N ALA A 108 -10.32 -3.67 0.50
CA ALA A 108 -8.87 -3.67 0.59
C ALA A 108 -8.34 -4.88 1.35
N CYS A 109 -7.16 -5.36 0.96
CA CYS A 109 -6.32 -6.15 1.84
C CYS A 109 -5.11 -5.33 2.29
N PHE A 110 -4.55 -5.67 3.44
CA PHE A 110 -3.35 -5.03 3.93
C PHE A 110 -2.59 -5.91 4.91
N VAL A 111 -1.36 -5.51 5.18
CA VAL A 111 -0.52 -6.07 6.23
C VAL A 111 -0.18 -4.97 7.24
N THR A 112 -0.33 -5.30 8.52
CA THR A 112 -0.11 -4.43 9.70
C THR A 112 -0.97 -3.16 9.76
N GLU A 113 -1.08 -2.56 10.94
CA GLU A 113 -1.82 -1.30 11.12
C GLU A 113 -1.13 -0.11 10.42
N GLN A 114 0.16 -0.23 10.09
CA GLN A 114 0.84 0.74 9.23
C GLN A 114 0.33 0.66 7.78
N GLY A 115 -0.25 -0.46 7.36
CA GLY A 115 -0.93 -0.67 6.08
C GLY A 115 -2.30 0.03 6.01
N VAL A 116 -3.13 -0.13 7.04
CA VAL A 116 -4.38 0.63 7.20
C VAL A 116 -4.58 0.92 8.70
N PRO A 117 -4.34 2.17 9.16
CA PRO A 117 -4.47 2.56 10.57
C PRO A 117 -5.85 2.25 11.14
N LEU A 118 -5.95 1.92 12.44
CA LEU A 118 -7.19 1.49 13.08
C LEU A 118 -8.36 2.48 12.94
N ARG A 119 -8.06 3.78 12.84
CA ARG A 119 -9.08 4.83 12.63
C ARG A 119 -9.75 4.79 11.25
N TYR A 120 -9.17 4.07 10.27
CA TYR A 120 -9.70 3.96 8.92
C TYR A 120 -10.26 2.57 8.67
N GLY A 121 -11.35 2.53 7.91
CA GLY A 121 -11.94 1.31 7.42
C GLY A 121 -12.65 0.51 8.49
N ARG A 122 -13.49 -0.39 8.02
CA ARG A 122 -14.44 -1.17 8.81
C ARG A 122 -14.46 -2.63 8.36
N ASN A 123 -15.23 -3.45 9.06
CA ASN A 123 -15.43 -4.87 8.73
C ASN A 123 -14.07 -5.61 8.59
N ARG A 124 -13.18 -5.39 9.55
CA ARG A 124 -11.83 -5.96 9.54
C ARG A 124 -11.89 -7.47 9.74
N GLN A 125 -11.28 -8.22 8.83
CA GLN A 125 -11.19 -9.67 8.90
C GLN A 125 -9.73 -10.11 8.76
N VAL A 126 -9.16 -10.65 9.83
CA VAL A 126 -7.82 -11.26 9.79
C VAL A 126 -7.97 -12.65 9.16
N LEU A 127 -7.24 -12.91 8.08
CA LEU A 127 -7.27 -14.19 7.39
C LEU A 127 -6.30 -15.19 8.04
N ASP A 128 -6.62 -16.48 7.91
CA ASP A 128 -5.72 -17.59 8.26
C ASP A 128 -4.66 -17.83 7.16
N VAL A 129 -4.02 -16.75 6.72
CA VAL A 129 -2.88 -16.81 5.81
C VAL A 129 -1.92 -15.68 6.14
N ARG A 130 -0.65 -16.03 6.32
CA ARG A 130 0.43 -15.09 6.60
C ARG A 130 1.14 -14.67 5.32
N ALA A 131 1.80 -13.52 5.35
CA ALA A 131 2.40 -12.91 4.17
C ALA A 131 3.40 -13.81 3.44
N ILE A 132 4.28 -14.52 4.16
CA ILE A 132 5.26 -15.44 3.56
C ILE A 132 4.54 -16.60 2.87
N THR A 133 3.55 -17.20 3.53
CA THR A 133 2.73 -18.28 2.93
C THR A 133 1.96 -17.79 1.70
N ALA A 134 1.44 -16.57 1.72
CA ALA A 134 0.76 -15.97 0.57
C ALA A 134 1.73 -15.76 -0.62
N LEU A 135 2.95 -15.29 -0.36
CA LEU A 135 4.00 -15.14 -1.37
C LEU A 135 4.40 -16.49 -1.96
N GLN A 136 4.62 -17.52 -1.13
CA GLN A 136 4.90 -18.88 -1.60
C GLN A 136 3.78 -19.42 -2.48
N ARG A 137 2.52 -19.30 -2.03
CA ARG A 137 1.34 -19.73 -2.79
C ARG A 137 1.17 -18.97 -4.10
N TYR A 138 1.60 -17.71 -4.16
CA TYR A 138 1.60 -16.93 -5.38
C TYR A 138 2.68 -17.45 -6.34
N LEU A 139 3.92 -17.57 -5.88
CA LEU A 139 5.05 -18.02 -6.69
C LEU A 139 4.88 -19.46 -7.21
N ALA A 140 4.28 -20.35 -6.41
CA ALA A 140 4.01 -21.73 -6.83
C ALA A 140 3.01 -21.85 -8.00
N LYS A 141 2.31 -20.77 -8.37
CA LYS A 141 1.36 -20.76 -9.50
C LYS A 141 2.02 -20.36 -10.82
N TYR A 142 3.25 -19.85 -10.80
CA TYR A 142 3.89 -19.27 -11.97
C TYR A 142 5.33 -19.77 -12.08
N ASP A 143 5.70 -20.28 -13.26
CA ASP A 143 7.08 -20.68 -13.54
C ASP A 143 8.02 -19.47 -13.64
N THR A 144 7.50 -18.32 -14.05
CA THR A 144 8.24 -17.06 -14.14
C THR A 144 7.35 -15.90 -13.74
N VAL A 145 7.88 -15.00 -12.90
CA VAL A 145 7.19 -13.78 -12.49
C VAL A 145 7.89 -12.58 -13.11
N SER A 146 7.15 -11.82 -13.91
CA SER A 146 7.56 -10.50 -14.40
C SER A 146 6.69 -9.43 -13.75
N VAL A 147 7.31 -8.34 -13.30
CA VAL A 147 6.61 -7.23 -12.66
C VAL A 147 6.96 -5.94 -13.39
N GLU A 148 5.96 -5.34 -14.03
CA GLU A 148 6.10 -4.00 -14.57
C GLU A 148 5.93 -2.95 -13.47
N ALA A 149 6.67 -1.84 -13.60
CA ALA A 149 6.56 -0.72 -12.68
C ALA A 149 5.17 -0.07 -12.79
N ALA A 150 4.31 -0.31 -11.82
CA ALA A 150 3.01 0.34 -11.74
C ALA A 150 3.19 1.83 -11.37
N ARG A 151 2.60 2.74 -12.16
CA ARG A 151 2.53 4.17 -11.86
C ARG A 151 1.47 4.46 -10.79
N THR A 152 1.68 3.95 -9.58
CA THR A 152 0.72 4.05 -8.46
C THR A 152 0.72 5.43 -7.81
N ILE A 153 1.90 5.97 -7.47
CA ILE A 153 2.06 7.29 -6.84
C ILE A 153 2.94 8.12 -7.78
N VAL A 154 2.39 9.22 -8.30
CA VAL A 154 3.03 10.04 -9.33
C VAL A 154 3.07 11.49 -8.85
N ALA A 155 4.29 12.03 -8.68
CA ALA A 155 4.46 13.46 -8.45
C ALA A 155 4.23 14.20 -9.79
N VAL A 156 3.42 15.27 -9.77
CA VAL A 156 3.05 16.09 -10.95
C VAL A 156 3.22 17.57 -10.69
#